data_AF-A0A917C5D9-F1
#
_entry.id   AF-A0A917C5D9-F1
#
_cell.length_a   1.000
_cell.length_b   1.000
_cell.length_c   1.000
_cell.angle_alpha   90.00
_cell.angle_beta   90.00
_cell.angle_gamma   90.00
#
_symmetry.space_group_name_H-M   'P 1'
#
loop_
_entity.id
_entity.type
_entity.pdbx_description
1 polymer ?
#
loop_
_entity_poly.entity_id
_entity_poly.type
_entity_poly.pdbx_seq_one_letter_code
_entity_poly.pdbx_strand_id
1 'polypeptide(L)'
;MKDIGQRFTEIRKNLGVTQKEFADRLGVSLGSVQGYEYGKVPKGEVLQALLNMGFNLNWLVDGRGTMMRDQSQDVALNRMLMWNVAYFLCKRNDTDEDPELYADAFMEIYDAMVRDSGIKKEGEDSDISNIIDFTLRRLGQ
;
A
#
# COMPACT_ATOMS: atom_id res chain seq x y z
N MET A 1 -3.38 -21.61 21.56
CA MET A 1 -3.42 -21.00 20.21
C MET A 1 -4.63 -20.09 20.19
N LYS A 2 -4.52 -18.81 19.82
CA LYS A 2 -5.68 -17.90 19.82
C LYS A 2 -6.68 -18.37 18.76
N ASP A 3 -7.99 -18.27 19.03
CA ASP A 3 -9.01 -18.53 18.02
C ASP A 3 -9.20 -17.30 17.10
N ILE A 4 -9.99 -17.47 16.03
CA ILE A 4 -10.26 -16.40 15.06
C ILE A 4 -10.98 -15.19 15.69
N GLY A 5 -11.83 -15.41 16.70
CA GLY A 5 -12.57 -14.35 17.36
C GLY A 5 -11.69 -13.46 18.23
N GLN A 6 -10.71 -14.05 18.91
CA GLN A 6 -9.66 -13.31 19.63
C GLN A 6 -8.85 -12.42 18.68
N ARG A 7 -8.45 -12.95 17.51
CA ARG A 7 -7.73 -12.16 16.50
C ARG A 7 -8.58 -11.05 15.89
N PHE A 8 -9.87 -11.30 15.67
CA PHE A 8 -10.81 -10.27 15.22
C PHE A 8 -10.97 -9.16 16.28
N THR A 9 -11.02 -9.53 17.56
CA THR A 9 -11.05 -8.59 18.69
C THR A 9 -9.77 -7.75 18.75
N GLU A 10 -8.61 -8.36 18.46
CA GLU A 10 -7.33 -7.66 18.43
C GLU A 10 -7.26 -6.62 17.31
N ILE A 11 -7.81 -6.92 16.12
CA ILE A 11 -7.95 -5.93 15.04
C ILE A 11 -8.73 -4.70 15.53
N ARG A 12 -9.90 -4.92 16.15
CA ARG A 12 -10.70 -3.80 16.66
C ARG A 12 -9.95 -2.98 17.70
N LYS A 13 -9.28 -3.67 18.63
CA LYS A 13 -8.50 -3.02 19.70
C LYS A 13 -7.31 -2.26 19.13
N ASN A 14 -6.65 -2.78 18.09
CA ASN A 14 -5.57 -2.09 17.39
C ASN A 14 -6.07 -0.78 16.75
N LEU A 15 -7.29 -0.76 16.25
CA LEU A 15 -7.95 0.46 15.73
C LEU A 15 -8.42 1.42 16.84
N GLY A 16 -8.40 1.02 18.11
CA GLY A 16 -8.79 1.87 19.25
C GLY A 16 -10.29 2.18 19.33
N VAL A 17 -11.15 1.41 18.66
CA VAL A 17 -12.59 1.70 18.54
C VAL A 17 -13.48 0.76 19.34
N THR A 18 -14.68 1.23 19.65
CA THR A 18 -15.77 0.42 20.23
C THR A 18 -16.30 -0.59 19.22
N GLN A 19 -17.03 -1.61 19.69
CA GLN A 19 -17.66 -2.61 18.81
C GLN A 19 -18.66 -1.96 17.84
N LYS A 20 -19.36 -0.90 18.27
CA LYS A 20 -20.33 -0.19 17.45
C LYS A 20 -19.64 0.58 16.32
N GLU A 21 -18.64 1.39 16.64
CA GLU A 21 -17.86 2.11 15.62
C GLU A 21 -17.17 1.16 14.65
N PHE A 22 -16.72 -0.01 15.12
CA PHE A 22 -16.15 -1.01 14.23
C PHE A 22 -17.19 -1.62 13.30
N ALA A 23 -18.40 -1.88 13.80
CA ALA A 23 -19.52 -2.35 12.98
C ALA A 23 -19.87 -1.31 11.90
N ASP A 24 -19.91 -0.03 12.27
CA ASP A 24 -20.16 1.08 11.36
C ASP A 24 -19.07 1.16 10.27
N ARG A 25 -17.78 1.03 10.63
CA ARG A 25 -16.65 0.99 9.67
C ARG A 25 -16.70 -0.20 8.71
N LEU A 26 -17.19 -1.35 9.19
CA LEU A 26 -17.31 -2.57 8.40
C LEU A 26 -18.61 -2.66 7.60
N GLY A 27 -19.55 -1.73 7.80
CA GLY A 27 -20.86 -1.75 7.14
C GLY A 27 -21.76 -2.90 7.58
N VAL A 28 -21.62 -3.39 8.82
CA VAL A 28 -22.38 -4.52 9.36
C VAL A 28 -23.08 -4.17 10.67
N SER A 29 -23.98 -5.04 11.13
CA SER A 29 -24.63 -4.85 12.43
C SER A 29 -23.68 -5.10 13.61
N LEU A 30 -23.94 -4.46 14.76
CA LEU A 30 -23.22 -4.73 16.02
C LEU A 30 -23.22 -6.22 16.39
N GLY A 31 -24.36 -6.90 16.22
CA GLY A 31 -24.48 -8.33 16.49
C GLY A 31 -23.60 -9.20 15.58
N SER A 32 -23.31 -8.74 14.35
CA SER A 32 -22.35 -9.41 13.47
C SER A 32 -20.93 -9.31 14.00
N VAL A 33 -20.50 -8.11 14.42
CA VAL A 33 -19.18 -7.90 15.07
C VAL A 33 -19.05 -8.77 16.32
N GLN A 34 -20.05 -8.77 17.19
CA GLN A 34 -20.05 -9.62 18.39
C GLN A 34 -19.94 -11.10 18.03
N GLY A 35 -20.73 -11.56 17.06
CA GLY A 35 -20.66 -12.93 16.57
C GLY A 35 -19.26 -13.29 16.07
N TYR A 36 -18.60 -12.39 15.34
CA TYR A 36 -17.22 -12.59 14.88
C TYR A 36 -16.22 -12.64 16.03
N GLU A 37 -16.33 -11.75 17.02
CA GLU A 37 -15.48 -11.79 18.22
C GLU A 37 -15.69 -13.05 19.07
N TYR A 38 -16.88 -13.66 19.00
CA TYR A 38 -17.16 -14.98 19.60
C TYR A 38 -16.77 -16.18 18.73
N GLY A 39 -16.07 -15.96 17.62
CA GLY A 39 -15.49 -17.02 16.79
C GLY A 39 -16.30 -17.42 15.56
N LYS A 40 -17.39 -16.70 15.24
CA LYS A 40 -18.04 -16.87 13.93
C LYS A 40 -17.09 -16.40 12.83
N VAL A 41 -17.02 -17.14 11.73
CA VAL A 41 -16.19 -16.76 10.59
C VAL A 41 -16.78 -15.53 9.88
N PRO A 42 -16.00 -14.46 9.66
CA PRO A 42 -16.44 -13.29 8.90
C PRO A 42 -16.82 -13.64 7.45
N LYS A 43 -17.81 -12.92 6.91
CA LYS A 43 -18.21 -13.07 5.50
C LYS A 43 -17.19 -12.40 4.57
N GLY A 44 -17.23 -12.76 3.28
CA GLY A 44 -16.32 -12.22 2.27
C GLY A 44 -16.23 -10.70 2.23
N GLU A 45 -17.36 -9.98 2.33
CA GLU A 45 -17.40 -8.51 2.37
C GLU A 45 -16.62 -7.92 3.56
N VAL A 46 -16.73 -8.55 4.74
CA VAL A 46 -15.99 -8.13 5.93
C VAL A 46 -14.51 -8.43 5.78
N LEU A 47 -14.14 -9.59 5.23
CA LEU A 47 -12.75 -9.93 4.94
C LEU A 47 -12.14 -8.95 3.94
N GLN A 48 -12.88 -8.55 2.91
CA GLN A 48 -12.44 -7.55 1.94
C GLN A 48 -12.26 -6.18 2.59
N ALA A 49 -13.19 -5.75 3.46
CA ALA A 49 -13.07 -4.50 4.19
C ALA A 49 -11.81 -4.49 5.08
N LEU A 50 -11.54 -5.57 5.80
CA LEU A 50 -10.32 -5.72 6.60
C LEU A 50 -9.04 -5.70 5.77
N LEU A 51 -9.06 -6.34 4.59
CA LEU A 51 -7.95 -6.30 3.65
C LEU A 51 -7.66 -4.86 3.18
N ASN A 52 -8.71 -4.11 2.85
CA ASN A 52 -8.60 -2.71 2.42
C ASN A 52 -8.09 -1.80 3.55
N MET A 53 -8.38 -2.15 4.81
CA MET A 53 -7.81 -1.47 6.00
C MET A 53 -6.35 -1.87 6.29
N GLY A 54 -5.75 -2.76 5.49
CA GLY A 54 -4.34 -3.17 5.60
C GLY A 54 -4.10 -4.39 6.50
N PHE A 55 -5.13 -5.11 6.93
CA PHE A 55 -4.98 -6.30 7.76
C PHE A 55 -4.66 -7.56 6.94
N ASN A 56 -3.89 -8.46 7.54
CA ASN A 56 -3.48 -9.73 6.95
C ASN A 56 -4.51 -10.83 7.24
N LEU A 57 -5.14 -11.35 6.18
CA LEU A 57 -6.17 -12.38 6.32
C LEU A 57 -5.60 -13.75 6.72
N ASN A 58 -4.35 -14.07 6.36
CA ASN A 58 -3.71 -15.30 6.84
C ASN A 58 -3.59 -15.22 8.37
N TRP A 59 -3.04 -14.11 8.88
CA TRP A 59 -2.96 -13.90 10.32
C TRP A 59 -4.34 -14.01 10.98
N LEU A 60 -5.39 -13.41 10.42
CA LEU A 60 -6.74 -13.51 10.98
C LEU A 60 -7.28 -14.95 10.99
N VAL A 61 -7.18 -15.68 9.88
CA VAL A 61 -7.82 -17.00 9.73
C VAL A 61 -7.02 -18.11 10.40
N ASP A 62 -5.71 -18.13 10.21
CA ASP A 62 -4.83 -19.24 10.62
C ASP A 62 -3.73 -18.85 11.63
N GLY A 63 -3.56 -17.54 11.89
CA GLY A 63 -2.57 -17.05 12.85
C GLY A 63 -1.15 -16.93 12.31
N ARG A 64 -0.91 -17.12 11.00
CA ARG A 64 0.41 -17.01 10.38
C ARG A 64 0.75 -15.58 9.98
N GLY A 65 2.02 -15.21 10.18
CA GLY A 65 2.53 -13.88 9.85
C GLY A 65 2.15 -12.82 10.91
N THR A 66 2.12 -11.57 10.49
CA THR A 66 1.78 -10.41 11.33
C THR A 66 0.36 -9.93 11.09
N MET A 67 -0.24 -9.23 12.07
CA MET A 67 -1.59 -8.67 11.99
C MET A 67 -1.76 -7.69 10.82
N MET A 68 -0.81 -6.79 10.65
CA MET A 68 -0.76 -5.86 9.52
C MET A 68 -0.07 -6.54 8.34
N ARG A 69 -0.56 -6.26 7.13
CA ARG A 69 0.17 -6.60 5.92
C ARG A 69 1.43 -5.75 5.85
N ASP A 70 2.54 -6.40 5.57
CA ASP A 70 3.78 -5.71 5.24
C ASP A 70 3.70 -5.24 3.78
N GLN A 71 3.30 -4.00 3.56
CA GLN A 71 3.34 -3.37 2.23
C GLN A 71 4.77 -2.98 1.83
N SER A 72 5.75 -3.01 2.74
CA SER A 72 7.12 -2.57 2.43
C SER A 72 7.86 -3.55 1.52
N GLN A 73 7.55 -4.86 1.62
CA GLN A 73 8.06 -5.87 0.68
C GLN A 73 7.54 -5.66 -0.73
N ASP A 74 6.26 -5.29 -0.88
CA ASP A 74 5.67 -4.97 -2.19
C ASP A 74 6.38 -3.74 -2.79
N VAL A 75 6.67 -2.71 -1.98
CA VAL A 75 7.32 -1.47 -2.47
C VAL A 75 8.77 -1.71 -2.92
N ALA A 76 9.58 -2.43 -2.14
CA ALA A 76 10.98 -2.70 -2.52
C ALA A 76 11.07 -3.61 -3.76
N LEU A 77 10.21 -4.63 -3.85
CA LEU A 77 10.13 -5.51 -5.01
C LEU A 77 9.65 -4.75 -6.25
N ASN A 78 8.63 -3.89 -6.11
CA ASN A 78 8.14 -3.04 -7.19
C ASN A 78 9.22 -2.07 -7.67
N ARG A 79 9.98 -1.45 -6.75
CA ARG A 79 11.10 -0.56 -7.09
C ARG A 79 12.18 -1.29 -7.90
N MET A 80 12.57 -2.49 -7.46
CA MET A 80 13.55 -3.31 -8.16
C MET A 80 13.03 -3.74 -9.54
N LEU A 81 11.76 -4.10 -9.65
CA LEU A 81 11.15 -4.46 -10.93
C LEU A 81 11.10 -3.27 -11.89
N MET A 82 10.70 -2.09 -11.41
CA MET A 82 10.65 -0.86 -12.22
C MET A 82 12.03 -0.44 -12.71
N TRP A 83 13.05 -0.51 -11.84
CA TRP A 83 14.44 -0.26 -12.21
C TRP A 83 14.92 -1.24 -13.29
N ASN A 84 14.68 -2.54 -13.11
CA ASN A 84 15.05 -3.56 -14.09
C ASN A 84 14.34 -3.33 -15.44
N VAL A 85 13.07 -2.98 -15.42
CA VAL A 85 12.31 -2.66 -16.65
C VAL A 85 12.95 -1.49 -17.38
N ALA A 86 13.25 -0.39 -16.68
CA ALA A 86 13.89 0.78 -17.28
C ALA A 86 15.26 0.44 -17.87
N TYR A 87 16.09 -0.28 -17.12
CA TYR A 87 17.39 -0.77 -17.57
C TYR A 87 17.28 -1.60 -18.86
N PHE A 88 16.36 -2.57 -18.91
CA PHE A 88 16.18 -3.41 -20.09
C PHE A 88 15.56 -2.66 -21.28
N LEU A 89 14.71 -1.66 -21.04
CA LEU A 89 14.17 -0.80 -22.10
C LEU A 89 15.26 0.04 -22.77
N CYS A 90 16.16 0.64 -21.97
CA CYS A 90 17.33 1.36 -22.47
C CYS A 90 18.18 0.45 -23.36
N LYS A 91 18.56 -0.73 -22.83
CA LYS A 91 19.40 -1.70 -23.55
C LYS A 91 18.75 -2.24 -24.83
N ARG A 92 17.43 -2.40 -24.86
CA ARG A 92 16.70 -2.96 -26.01
C ARG A 92 16.49 -1.94 -27.12
N ASN A 93 16.39 -0.65 -26.78
CA ASN A 93 16.13 0.41 -27.75
C ASN A 93 17.41 0.98 -28.38
N ASP A 94 18.57 0.35 -28.11
CA ASP A 94 19.88 0.71 -28.69
C ASP A 94 20.19 2.20 -28.54
N THR A 95 19.84 2.75 -27.39
CA THR A 95 20.15 4.13 -27.01
C THR A 95 21.63 4.22 -26.64
N ASP A 96 22.29 5.34 -26.97
CA ASP A 96 23.68 5.63 -26.55
C ASP A 96 23.82 5.91 -25.04
N GLU A 97 22.73 5.89 -24.28
CA GLU A 97 22.73 6.14 -22.84
C GLU A 97 23.17 4.93 -22.02
N ASP A 98 23.82 5.20 -20.88
CA ASP A 98 24.15 4.19 -19.88
C ASP A 98 22.86 3.63 -19.25
N PRO A 99 22.58 2.31 -19.38
CA PRO A 99 21.36 1.71 -18.87
C PRO A 99 21.16 1.83 -17.35
N GLU A 100 22.24 1.89 -16.56
CA GLU A 100 22.14 2.10 -15.11
C GLU A 100 21.69 3.54 -14.81
N LEU A 101 22.31 4.52 -15.48
CA LEU A 101 21.96 5.93 -15.36
C LEU A 101 20.52 6.22 -15.82
N TYR A 102 20.09 5.58 -16.91
CA TYR A 102 18.72 5.67 -17.41
C TYR A 102 17.72 5.13 -16.40
N ALA A 103 18.00 3.97 -15.80
CA ALA A 103 17.13 3.35 -14.81
C ALA A 103 17.04 4.19 -13.53
N ASP A 104 18.14 4.78 -13.08
CA ASP A 104 18.16 5.70 -11.93
C ASP A 104 17.32 6.96 -12.22
N ALA A 105 17.54 7.62 -13.37
CA ALA A 105 16.76 8.79 -13.77
C ALA A 105 15.27 8.47 -13.93
N PHE A 106 14.94 7.31 -14.50
CA PHE A 106 13.56 6.82 -14.58
C PHE A 106 12.92 6.64 -13.21
N MET A 107 13.67 6.07 -12.25
CA MET A 107 13.18 5.89 -10.89
C MET A 107 12.99 7.22 -10.15
N GLU A 108 13.84 8.21 -10.37
CA GLU A 108 13.64 9.57 -9.84
C GLU A 108 12.34 10.20 -10.34
N ILE A 109 12.07 10.07 -11.66
CA ILE A 109 10.83 10.56 -12.27
C ILE A 109 9.63 9.79 -11.73
N TYR A 110 9.72 8.46 -11.63
CA TYR A 110 8.65 7.62 -11.06
C TYR A 110 8.35 8.00 -9.61
N ASP A 111 9.37 8.15 -8.77
CA ASP A 111 9.21 8.57 -7.37
C ASP A 111 8.56 9.96 -7.29
N ALA A 112 8.94 10.90 -8.16
CA ALA A 112 8.32 12.22 -8.26
C ALA A 112 6.85 12.15 -8.72
N MET A 113 6.53 11.30 -9.70
CA MET A 113 5.17 11.09 -10.20
C MET A 113 4.27 10.46 -9.12
N VAL A 114 4.76 9.48 -8.37
CA VAL A 114 4.00 8.87 -7.26
C VAL A 114 3.73 9.90 -6.16
N ARG A 115 4.67 10.82 -5.90
CA ARG A 115 4.50 11.94 -4.97
C ARG A 115 3.43 12.94 -5.47
N ASP A 116 3.41 13.26 -6.76
CA ASP A 116 2.49 14.24 -7.37
C ASP A 116 1.08 13.68 -7.65
N SER A 117 0.96 12.38 -7.96
CA SER A 117 -0.30 11.69 -8.28
C SER A 117 -1.27 11.54 -7.10
N GLY A 118 -0.92 12.01 -5.90
CA GLY A 118 -1.85 12.03 -4.78
C GLY A 118 -2.13 10.68 -4.12
N ILE A 119 -1.12 9.81 -3.94
CA ILE A 119 -1.09 9.02 -2.70
C ILE A 119 -0.63 9.98 -1.60
N LYS A 120 -1.54 10.87 -1.18
CA LYS A 120 -1.29 11.86 -0.14
C LYS A 120 -0.89 11.13 1.16
N LYS A 121 0.36 11.28 1.60
CA LYS A 121 0.58 11.54 3.03
C LYS A 121 0.30 13.02 3.20
N GLU A 122 -0.74 13.35 3.98
CA GLU A 122 -1.10 14.73 4.29
C GLU A 122 0.11 15.51 4.83
N GLY A 123 0.32 16.71 4.29
CA GLY A 123 1.16 17.76 4.88
C GLY A 123 2.54 17.92 4.27
N GLU A 124 2.67 18.58 3.11
CA GLU A 124 3.71 19.58 2.82
C GLU A 124 3.46 20.18 1.42
N ASP A 125 3.36 21.51 1.38
CA ASP A 125 2.98 22.32 0.22
C ASP A 125 4.20 22.67 -0.67
N SER A 126 3.89 22.90 -1.96
CA SER A 126 4.58 23.84 -2.87
C SER A 126 5.99 23.50 -3.36
N ASP A 127 6.13 22.81 -4.51
CA ASP A 127 7.26 23.08 -5.44
C ASP A 127 7.13 22.51 -6.89
N ILE A 128 5.94 22.11 -7.33
CA ILE A 128 5.76 21.39 -8.61
C ILE A 128 5.96 22.30 -9.84
N SER A 129 5.59 23.59 -9.78
CA SER A 129 5.76 24.50 -10.92
C SER A 129 7.23 24.82 -11.24
N ASN A 130 8.13 24.72 -10.27
CA ASN A 130 9.55 25.05 -10.48
C ASN A 130 10.31 23.93 -11.20
N ILE A 131 9.88 22.68 -11.01
CA ILE A 131 10.58 21.50 -11.53
C ILE A 131 10.25 21.24 -13.00
N ILE A 132 9.00 21.47 -13.40
CA ILE A 132 8.56 21.33 -14.79
C ILE A 132 9.28 22.35 -15.68
N ASP A 133 9.40 23.60 -15.23
CA ASP A 133 10.13 24.64 -15.94
C ASP A 133 11.65 24.38 -16.01
N PHE A 134 12.24 23.80 -14.96
CA PHE A 134 13.65 23.41 -14.96
C PHE A 134 13.94 22.27 -15.96
N THR A 135 13.05 21.27 -16.01
CA THR A 135 13.24 20.06 -16.82
C THR A 135 13.02 20.34 -18.31
N LEU A 136 12.01 21.16 -18.64
CA LEU A 136 11.74 21.57 -20.02
C LEU A 136 12.86 22.44 -20.61
N ARG A 137 13.57 23.22 -19.80
CA ARG A 137 14.72 24.02 -20.25
C ARG A 137 15.95 23.17 -20.60
N ARG A 138 16.10 22.01 -19.97
CA ARG A 138 17.30 21.15 -20.12
C ARG A 138 17.16 20.13 -21.26
N LEU A 139 15.93 19.81 -21.66
CA LEU A 139 15.63 18.91 -22.78
C LEU A 139 15.56 19.64 -24.15
N GLY A 140 15.73 20.96 -24.17
CA GLY A 140 15.66 21.81 -25.37
C GLY A 140 16.98 22.41 -25.84
N GLN A 141 18.13 21.94 -25.34
CA GLN A 141 19.48 22.31 -25.83
C GLN A 141 20.28 21.07 -26.23
#